data_AF-A0AB34FCH4-F1
#
_entry.id   AF-A0AB34FCH4-F1
#
_cell.length_a   1.000
_cell.length_b   1.000
_cell.length_c   1.000
_cell.angle_alpha   90.00
_cell.angle_beta   90.00
_cell.angle_gamma   90.00
#
_symmetry.space_group_name_H-M   'P 1'
#
loop_
_entity.id
_entity.type
_entity.pdbx_description
1 polymer ?
#
loop_
_entity_poly.entity_id
_entity_poly.type
_entity_poly.pdbx_seq_one_letter_code
_entity_poly.pdbx_strand_id
1 'polypeptide(L)'
;MASTGAPADLDAAISFAIEAASLTPRADIQLASRLDTIGIRLSQRFSHIGVAADLDEAILFAAEAIRLTPSDHPARPGRLERLVIRLAKRYIGC
;
A
#
# COMPACT_ATOMS: atom_id res chain seq x y z
N MET A 1 -0.76 -10.20 25.18
CA MET A 1 -1.77 -10.81 24.29
C MET A 1 -1.32 -10.55 22.86
N ALA A 2 -0.64 -11.52 22.24
CA ALA A 2 -0.22 -11.42 20.85
C ALA A 2 -1.48 -11.47 19.99
N SER A 3 -1.70 -10.45 19.15
CA SER A 3 -2.75 -10.51 18.14
C SER A 3 -2.32 -11.57 17.13
N THR A 4 -2.92 -12.75 17.21
CA THR A 4 -2.72 -13.88 16.30
C THR A 4 -3.49 -13.64 15.00
N GLY A 5 -3.23 -12.53 14.32
CA GLY A 5 -3.57 -12.45 12.90
C GLY A 5 -2.66 -13.43 12.18
N ALA A 6 -3.20 -14.48 11.60
CA ALA A 6 -2.37 -15.42 10.86
C ALA A 6 -1.74 -14.67 9.67
N PRO A 7 -0.48 -14.93 9.30
CA PRO A 7 0.10 -14.41 8.06
C PRO A 7 -0.84 -14.60 6.84
N ALA A 8 -1.62 -15.69 6.85
CA ALA A 8 -2.66 -15.97 5.86
C ALA A 8 -3.77 -14.90 5.77
N ASP A 9 -4.18 -14.28 6.88
CA ASP A 9 -5.18 -13.20 6.85
C ASP A 9 -4.66 -11.96 6.13
N LEU A 10 -3.36 -11.68 6.28
CA LEU A 10 -2.70 -10.57 5.60
C LEU A 10 -2.54 -10.85 4.10
N ASP A 11 -2.19 -12.09 3.73
CA ASP A 11 -2.13 -12.52 2.34
C ASP A 11 -3.51 -12.47 1.66
N ALA A 12 -4.56 -12.90 2.36
CA ALA A 12 -5.93 -12.77 1.89
C ALA A 12 -6.33 -11.30 1.73
N ALA A 13 -5.98 -10.44 2.71
CA ALA A 13 -6.26 -9.01 2.64
C ALA A 13 -5.57 -8.33 1.44
N ILE A 14 -4.32 -8.71 1.14
CA ILE A 14 -3.60 -8.23 -0.05
C ILE A 14 -4.31 -8.71 -1.32
N SER A 15 -4.67 -9.98 -1.39
CA SER A 15 -5.34 -10.57 -2.56
C SER A 15 -6.67 -9.89 -2.86
N PHE A 16 -7.52 -9.69 -1.85
CA PHE A 16 -8.79 -8.97 -2.02
C PHE A 16 -8.59 -7.50 -2.37
N ALA A 17 -7.54 -6.84 -1.84
CA ALA A 17 -7.23 -5.46 -2.22
C ALA A 17 -6.79 -5.35 -3.69
N ILE A 18 -6.04 -6.33 -4.20
CA ILE A 18 -5.64 -6.41 -5.61
C ILE A 18 -6.85 -6.65 -6.51
N GLU A 19 -7.71 -7.61 -6.17
CA GLU A 19 -8.95 -7.88 -6.92
C GLU A 19 -9.87 -6.65 -6.92
N ALA A 20 -10.01 -6.00 -5.76
CA ALA A 20 -10.74 -4.75 -5.64
C ALA A 20 -10.18 -3.68 -6.61
N ALA A 21 -8.86 -3.53 -6.69
CA ALA A 21 -8.25 -2.57 -7.61
C ALA A 21 -8.42 -2.96 -9.08
N SER A 22 -8.33 -4.25 -9.44
CA SER A 22 -8.47 -4.71 -10.82
C SER A 22 -9.89 -4.54 -11.37
N LEU A 23 -10.90 -4.60 -10.50
CA LEU A 23 -12.31 -4.34 -10.85
C LEU A 23 -12.66 -2.85 -10.89
N THR A 24 -11.74 -1.95 -10.52
CA THR A 24 -12.00 -0.51 -10.48
C THR A 24 -11.45 0.16 -11.75
N PRO A 25 -12.29 0.81 -12.57
CA PRO A 25 -11.83 1.50 -13.77
C PRO A 25 -10.77 2.55 -13.46
N ARG A 26 -9.81 2.74 -14.38
CA ARG A 26 -8.71 3.69 -14.18
C ARG A 26 -9.14 5.15 -14.01
N ALA A 27 -10.32 5.50 -14.55
CA ALA A 27 -10.90 6.84 -14.43
C ALA A 27 -11.65 7.06 -13.10
N ASP A 28 -11.85 6.02 -12.30
CA ASP A 28 -12.52 6.12 -11.01
C ASP A 28 -11.58 6.72 -9.96
N ILE A 29 -12.07 7.76 -9.26
CA ILE A 29 -11.35 8.43 -8.17
C ILE A 29 -10.99 7.49 -7.02
N GLN A 30 -11.73 6.39 -6.85
CA GLN A 30 -11.48 5.41 -5.79
C GLN A 30 -10.30 4.49 -6.08
N LEU A 31 -9.84 4.39 -7.33
CA LEU A 31 -8.71 3.54 -7.66
C LEU A 31 -7.47 3.94 -6.84
N ALA A 32 -7.23 5.23 -6.69
CA ALA A 32 -6.09 5.71 -5.90
C ALA A 32 -6.17 5.29 -4.42
N SER A 33 -7.37 5.18 -3.84
CA SER A 33 -7.56 4.70 -2.46
C SER A 33 -7.29 3.20 -2.34
N ARG A 34 -7.70 2.43 -3.35
CA ARG A 34 -7.48 0.97 -3.39
C ARG A 34 -6.00 0.63 -3.56
N LEU A 35 -5.30 1.33 -4.45
CA LEU A 35 -3.85 1.18 -4.63
C LEU A 35 -3.08 1.54 -3.36
N ASP A 36 -3.42 2.64 -2.69
CA ASP A 36 -2.78 2.99 -1.42
C ASP A 36 -3.04 1.93 -0.33
N THR A 37 -4.24 1.32 -0.32
CA THR A 37 -4.57 0.21 0.57
C THR A 37 -3.67 -1.01 0.32
N ILE A 38 -3.46 -1.40 -0.94
CA ILE A 38 -2.52 -2.48 -1.30
C ILE A 38 -1.13 -2.16 -0.74
N GLY A 39 -0.62 -0.95 -0.98
CA GLY A 39 0.69 -0.54 -0.49
C GLY A 39 0.81 -0.54 1.04
N ILE A 40 -0.27 -0.22 1.76
CA ILE A 40 -0.31 -0.34 3.23
C ILE A 40 -0.17 -1.80 3.66
N ARG A 41 -0.92 -2.72 3.05
CA ARG A 41 -0.90 -4.14 3.42
C ARG A 41 0.45 -4.80 3.12
N LEU A 42 1.05 -4.48 1.97
CA LEU A 42 2.40 -4.92 1.63
C LEU A 42 3.45 -4.38 2.61
N SER A 43 3.36 -3.10 2.98
CA SER A 43 4.25 -2.51 4.01
C SER A 43 4.10 -3.17 5.37
N GLN A 44 2.88 -3.58 5.73
CA GLN A 44 2.61 -4.34 6.96
C GLN A 44 3.25 -5.73 6.87
N ARG A 45 3.09 -6.43 5.74
CA ARG A 45 3.64 -7.78 5.55
C ARG A 45 5.17 -7.76 5.58
N PHE A 46 5.78 -6.77 4.94
CA PHE A 46 7.21 -6.50 5.06
C PHE A 46 7.64 -6.33 6.52
N SER A 47 6.98 -5.49 7.30
CA SER A 47 7.34 -5.29 8.72
C SER A 47 7.11 -6.53 9.61
N HIS A 48 6.31 -7.51 9.18
CA HIS A 48 6.10 -8.74 9.93
C HIS A 48 7.02 -9.89 9.52
N ILE A 49 7.35 -10.00 8.22
CA ILE A 49 8.01 -11.19 7.64
C ILE A 49 9.35 -10.84 6.96
N GLY A 50 9.63 -9.56 6.69
CA GLY A 50 10.90 -9.09 6.12
C GLY A 50 11.05 -9.30 4.62
N VAL A 51 9.96 -9.54 3.89
CA VAL A 51 10.00 -9.78 2.44
C VAL A 51 10.25 -8.46 1.70
N ALA A 52 11.50 -8.19 1.34
CA ALA A 52 11.90 -6.93 0.70
C ALA A 52 11.09 -6.57 -0.57
N ALA A 53 10.69 -7.59 -1.34
CA ALA A 53 9.84 -7.42 -2.53
C ALA A 53 8.49 -6.75 -2.21
N ASP A 54 7.92 -7.00 -1.03
CA ASP A 54 6.67 -6.36 -0.61
C ASP A 54 6.84 -4.85 -0.45
N LEU A 55 7.98 -4.41 0.09
CA LEU A 55 8.24 -3.00 0.26
C LEU A 55 8.43 -2.30 -1.09
N ASP A 56 9.09 -2.96 -2.03
CA ASP A 56 9.26 -2.45 -3.39
C ASP A 56 7.90 -2.32 -4.10
N GLU A 57 7.06 -3.35 -4.04
CA GLU A 57 5.70 -3.28 -4.58
C GLU A 57 4.86 -2.21 -3.86
N ALA A 58 4.97 -2.08 -2.53
CA ALA A 58 4.27 -1.06 -1.77
C ALA A 58 4.61 0.37 -2.22
N ILE A 59 5.87 0.60 -2.60
CA ILE A 59 6.35 1.89 -3.14
C ILE A 59 5.72 2.13 -4.51
N LEU A 60 5.69 1.13 -5.39
CA LEU A 60 5.08 1.24 -6.72
C LEU A 60 3.59 1.58 -6.63
N PHE A 61 2.84 0.89 -5.76
CA PHE A 61 1.42 1.18 -5.56
C PHE A 61 1.17 2.56 -4.94
N ALA A 62 2.01 3.03 -4.01
CA ALA A 62 1.92 4.41 -3.49
C ALA A 62 2.16 5.45 -4.58
N ALA A 63 3.19 5.24 -5.40
CA ALA A 63 3.54 6.17 -6.47
C ALA A 63 2.40 6.30 -7.48
N GLU A 64 1.79 5.18 -7.88
CA GLU A 64 0.63 5.19 -8.78
C GLU A 64 -0.60 5.85 -8.12
N ALA A 65 -0.86 5.56 -6.84
CA ALA A 65 -1.93 6.24 -6.11
C ALA A 65 -1.74 7.77 -6.11
N ILE A 66 -0.52 8.25 -5.84
CA ILE A 66 -0.19 9.69 -5.88
C ILE A 66 -0.35 10.25 -7.29
N ARG A 67 0.05 9.51 -8.33
CA ARG A 67 -0.10 9.94 -9.73
C ARG A 67 -1.57 10.11 -10.13
N LEU A 68 -2.45 9.26 -9.59
CA LEU A 68 -3.90 9.33 -9.80
C LEU A 68 -4.61 10.34 -8.90
N THR A 69 -3.91 10.95 -7.94
CA THR A 69 -4.50 11.91 -7.00
C THR A 69 -4.27 13.34 -7.48
N PRO A 70 -5.31 14.16 -7.73
CA PRO A 70 -5.14 15.58 -8.02
C PRO A 70 -4.35 16.32 -6.92
N SER A 71 -3.62 17.38 -7.28
CA SER A 71 -2.75 18.11 -6.34
C SER A 71 -3.49 18.76 -5.17
N ASP A 72 -4.75 19.15 -5.40
CA ASP A 72 -5.66 19.79 -4.45
C ASP A 72 -6.53 18.80 -3.66
N HIS A 73 -6.43 17.50 -3.94
CA HIS A 73 -7.24 16.49 -3.26
C HIS A 73 -6.79 16.33 -1.80
N PRO A 74 -7.73 16.31 -0.83
CA PRO A 74 -7.42 16.33 0.61
C PRO A 74 -6.61 15.11 1.09
N ALA A 75 -6.74 13.96 0.41
CA ALA A 75 -5.98 12.75 0.73
C ALA A 75 -4.53 12.75 0.21
N ARG A 76 -4.14 13.69 -0.68
CA ARG A 76 -2.81 13.69 -1.31
C ARG A 76 -1.67 13.82 -0.29
N PRO A 77 -1.70 14.73 0.70
CA PRO A 77 -0.63 14.84 1.70
C PRO A 77 -0.41 13.53 2.46
N GLY A 78 -1.48 12.86 2.89
CA GLY A 78 -1.38 11.58 3.61
C GLY A 78 -0.79 10.45 2.74
N ARG A 79 -1.08 10.42 1.44
CA ARG A 79 -0.46 9.47 0.50
C ARG A 79 1.04 9.73 0.32
N LEU A 80 1.44 10.99 0.23
CA LEU A 80 2.85 11.38 0.15
C LEU A 80 3.62 11.01 1.42
N GLU A 81 3.06 11.28 2.60
CA GLU A 81 3.66 10.91 3.88
C GLU A 81 3.88 9.39 3.99
N ARG A 82 2.89 8.60 3.57
CA ARG A 82 3.01 7.13 3.52
C ARG A 82 4.13 6.68 2.58
N LEU A 83 4.28 7.31 1.42
CA LEU A 83 5.38 7.00 0.51
C LEU A 83 6.74 7.35 1.14
N VAL A 84 6.86 8.50 1.81
CA VAL A 84 8.08 8.90 2.53
C VAL A 84 8.46 7.85 3.58
N ILE A 85 7.49 7.37 4.37
CA ILE A 85 7.72 6.32 5.38
C ILE A 85 8.23 5.03 4.72
N ARG A 86 7.64 4.61 3.59
CA ARG A 86 8.08 3.40 2.86
C ARG A 86 9.50 3.53 2.31
N LEU A 87 9.83 4.69 1.73
CA LEU A 87 11.17 4.98 1.24
C LEU A 87 12.20 5.03 2.37
N ALA A 88 11.85 5.61 3.51
CA ALA A 88 12.70 5.61 4.69
C ALA A 88 12.94 4.19 5.20
N LYS A 89 11.89 3.36 5.32
CA LYS A 89 12.02 1.94 5.69
C LYS A 89 12.98 1.20 4.76
N ARG A 90 12.89 1.43 3.45
CA ARG A 90 13.76 0.80 2.45
C ARG A 90 15.22 1.18 2.64
N TYR A 91 15.50 2.44 3.00
CA TYR A 91 16.86 2.90 3.25
C TYR A 91 17.45 2.31 4.54
N ILE A 92 16.64 2.20 5.60
CA ILE A 92 17.11 1.77 6.93
C ILE A 92 17.18 0.24 7.04
N GLY A 93 16.45 -0.50 6.21
CA GLY A 93 16.53 -1.97 6.14
C GLY A 93 15.92 -2.70 7.35
N CYS A 94 14.95 -2.08 8.03
CA CYS A 94 14.22 -2.68 9.15
C CYS A 94 13.01 -3.50 8.70
#